data_AF-A0A149UK94-F1
#
_entry.id   AF-A0A149UK94-F1
#
_cell.length_a   1.000
_cell.length_b   1.000
_cell.length_c   1.000
_cell.angle_alpha   90.00
_cell.angle_beta   90.00
_cell.angle_gamma   90.00
#
_symmetry.space_group_name_H-M   'P 1'
#
loop_
_entity.id
_entity.type
_entity.pdbx_description
1 polymer ?
#
loop_
_entity_poly.entity_id
_entity_poly.type
_entity_poly.pdbx_seq_one_letter_code
_entity_poly.pdbx_strand_id
1 'polypeptide(L)'
;AFTGQHALLTLGAMVLSGLLLAFHFFCHTPVRMLVSRFLPTGRIRPITAAVLCSLIGVVAWGGAFQIIWNAISFNNDAVAEDLSALADMVAAQVPLCGFVLELGMSILSRKPEWRVFPMPDTLARNLRLFPFWFASALIVRGILRYVDTQSGLSLLPIQLLDGLYTLAVSPLLFAIPRQLRLSAQQDDPATNSAEIAPLLRTLVTTIAIVCWGTVLTGYIPLGYTIISWVSVMAITMTGLLLVALLATALGSSVFPSSAPVGAHLVRLGLPARLVDQASVVIPGLLSVFLLIVAFSVATAGAEFDPSQVGRRILSIFKGQSATEGSFNLSLDAVLLCAGLPILGHYAIRIVRNWFRLHFFPTTRLDIGAQASILNILTYSAWIIIGLCMASALGVTVKSMTWVVSALSVGIGFGLQSIVQNFVSGIILMAERPVSIGDVVDIAGAHGEVARISVRSTNIKLADGSTMIVPNSQFITSAVRNATRAEKPGVFTIPLQVPFTSDLHKAMNVITSTLAACENVEAQPVPTASITSVTDGSAILTGTARARVGMDTAAVRSQALFALWQAFQDNQIPVTVTSTLAAPQK
;
A
#
# COMPACT_ATOMS: atom_id res chain seq x y z
N ALA A 1 -28.61 60.18 7.00
CA ALA A 1 -27.61 59.12 6.74
C ALA A 1 -26.17 59.65 6.71
N PHE A 2 -25.89 60.90 6.31
CA PHE A 2 -24.57 61.53 6.50
C PHE A 2 -24.73 62.85 7.26
N THR A 3 -24.58 62.83 8.58
CA THR A 3 -24.37 64.07 9.36
C THR A 3 -22.96 64.61 9.07
N GLY A 4 -22.70 65.90 9.28
CA GLY A 4 -21.39 66.51 9.01
C GLY A 4 -20.21 65.81 9.71
N GLN A 5 -20.46 65.21 10.89
CA GLN A 5 -19.47 64.41 11.61
C GLN A 5 -19.18 63.06 10.92
N HIS A 6 -20.18 62.36 10.39
CA HIS A 6 -19.97 61.12 9.62
C HIS A 6 -19.22 61.38 8.32
N ALA A 7 -19.52 62.47 7.62
CA ALA A 7 -18.81 62.86 6.40
C ALA A 7 -17.32 63.18 6.69
N LEU A 8 -17.02 63.80 7.83
CA LEU A 8 -15.64 64.05 8.26
C LEU A 8 -14.89 62.76 8.63
N LEU A 9 -15.56 61.82 9.30
CA LEU A 9 -14.97 60.52 9.65
C LEU A 9 -14.67 59.67 8.41
N THR A 10 -15.60 59.60 7.44
CA THR A 10 -15.38 58.85 6.20
C THR A 10 -14.31 59.49 5.33
N LEU A 11 -14.27 60.83 5.24
CA LEU A 11 -13.23 61.55 4.50
C LEU A 11 -11.85 61.38 5.18
N GLY A 12 -11.79 61.43 6.50
CA GLY A 12 -10.58 61.12 7.27
C GLY A 12 -10.09 59.68 7.05
N ALA A 13 -11.00 58.71 7.03
CA ALA A 13 -10.70 57.32 6.75
C ALA A 13 -10.22 57.10 5.30
N MET A 14 -10.82 57.78 4.31
CA MET A 14 -10.36 57.75 2.92
C MET A 14 -8.94 58.31 2.79
N VAL A 15 -8.64 59.43 3.46
CA VAL A 15 -7.30 60.02 3.48
C VAL A 15 -6.31 59.07 4.16
N LEU A 16 -6.65 58.47 5.30
CA LEU A 16 -5.80 57.53 6.02
C LEU A 16 -5.52 56.27 5.19
N SER A 17 -6.53 55.68 4.56
CA SER A 17 -6.38 54.54 3.67
C SER A 17 -5.56 54.89 2.42
N GLY A 18 -5.75 56.07 1.85
CA GLY A 18 -4.93 56.58 0.75
C GLY A 18 -3.46 56.74 1.14
N LEU A 19 -3.19 57.30 2.32
CA LEU A 19 -1.83 57.41 2.88
C LEU A 19 -1.20 56.05 3.14
N LEU A 20 -1.96 55.09 3.65
CA LEU A 20 -1.51 53.73 3.93
C LEU A 20 -1.12 52.98 2.63
N LEU A 21 -1.94 53.10 1.58
CA LEU A 21 -1.62 52.56 0.26
C LEU A 21 -0.43 53.28 -0.39
N ALA A 22 -0.33 54.61 -0.26
CA ALA A 22 0.81 55.38 -0.77
C ALA A 22 2.12 54.97 -0.07
N PHE A 23 2.11 54.88 1.27
CA PHE A 23 3.25 54.46 2.06
C PHE A 23 3.70 53.04 1.69
N HIS A 24 2.74 52.14 1.44
CA HIS A 24 3.02 50.79 0.96
C HIS A 24 3.84 50.79 -0.36
N PHE A 25 3.52 51.65 -1.33
CA PHE A 25 4.34 51.77 -2.55
C PHE A 25 5.76 52.29 -2.26
N PHE A 26 5.93 53.17 -1.28
CA PHE A 26 7.25 53.62 -0.85
C PHE A 26 8.05 52.55 -0.11
N CYS A 27 7.41 51.54 0.49
CA CYS A 27 8.08 50.43 1.18
C CYS A 27 8.93 49.53 0.26
N HIS A 28 8.74 49.59 -1.06
CA HIS A 28 9.52 48.78 -2.02
C HIS A 28 11.03 49.02 -1.93
N THR A 29 11.44 50.29 -1.84
CA THR A 29 12.85 50.70 -1.75
C THR A 29 13.53 50.24 -0.45
N PRO A 30 12.97 50.52 0.75
CA PRO A 30 13.56 50.07 2.01
C PRO A 30 13.54 48.55 2.16
N VAL A 31 12.50 47.84 1.67
CA VAL A 31 12.49 46.36 1.68
C VAL A 31 13.64 45.80 0.85
N ARG A 32 13.86 46.32 -0.36
CA ARG A 32 14.98 45.90 -1.21
C ARG A 32 16.34 46.22 -0.58
N MET A 33 16.47 47.37 0.06
CA MET A 33 17.67 47.76 0.79
C MET A 33 17.94 46.81 1.97
N LEU A 34 16.92 46.49 2.76
CA LEU A 34 16.99 45.54 3.88
C LEU A 34 17.42 44.15 3.40
N VAL A 35 16.76 43.63 2.35
CA VAL A 35 17.09 42.33 1.74
C VAL A 35 18.53 42.31 1.23
N SER A 36 18.99 43.38 0.59
CA SER A 36 20.37 43.47 0.09
C SER A 36 21.43 43.49 1.21
N ARG A 37 21.06 43.97 2.40
CA ARG A 37 21.93 44.05 3.58
C ARG A 37 22.07 42.72 4.30
N PHE A 38 20.98 41.96 4.42
CA PHE A 38 20.94 40.73 5.23
C PHE A 38 21.13 39.44 4.43
N LEU A 39 20.83 39.43 3.13
CA LEU A 39 20.87 38.21 2.31
C LEU A 39 22.03 38.19 1.30
N PRO A 40 22.62 37.01 1.06
CA PRO A 40 23.72 36.84 0.11
C PRO A 40 23.28 37.16 -1.33
N THR A 41 24.25 37.47 -2.20
CA THR A 41 24.00 37.71 -3.63
C THR A 41 23.49 36.45 -4.31
N GLY A 42 22.41 36.55 -5.08
CA GLY A 42 21.84 35.42 -5.82
C GLY A 42 20.32 35.52 -5.95
N ARG A 43 19.69 34.41 -6.37
CA ARG A 43 18.25 34.32 -6.63
C ARG A 43 17.39 34.53 -5.37
N ILE A 44 17.96 34.38 -4.17
CA ILE A 44 17.21 34.58 -2.91
C ILE A 44 16.73 36.02 -2.71
N ARG A 45 17.49 37.03 -3.18
CA ARG A 45 17.15 38.45 -2.99
C ARG A 45 15.84 38.84 -3.68
N PRO A 46 15.65 38.62 -5.00
CA PRO A 46 14.39 38.95 -5.65
C PRO A 46 13.21 38.13 -5.11
N ILE A 47 13.41 36.86 -4.77
CA ILE A 47 12.35 35.99 -4.21
C ILE A 47 11.90 36.49 -2.83
N THR A 48 12.86 36.80 -1.94
CA THR A 48 12.53 37.27 -0.58
C THR A 48 11.87 38.65 -0.61
N ALA A 49 12.35 39.54 -1.47
CA ALA A 49 11.72 40.85 -1.67
C ALA A 49 10.30 40.70 -2.21
N ALA A 50 10.05 39.78 -3.16
CA ALA A 50 8.71 39.49 -3.67
C ALA A 50 7.77 39.03 -2.55
N VAL A 51 8.21 38.09 -1.70
CA VAL A 51 7.42 37.59 -0.57
C VAL A 51 7.12 38.69 0.44
N LEU A 52 8.13 39.46 0.86
CA LEU A 52 7.93 40.55 1.80
C LEU A 52 7.00 41.64 1.25
N CYS A 53 7.22 42.10 0.03
CA CYS A 53 6.36 43.11 -0.60
C CYS A 53 4.91 42.61 -0.77
N SER A 54 4.72 41.35 -1.17
CA SER A 54 3.38 40.75 -1.29
C SER A 54 2.67 40.60 0.06
N LEU A 55 3.36 40.21 1.13
CA LEU A 55 2.80 40.18 2.49
C LEU A 55 2.41 41.60 2.97
N ILE A 56 3.28 42.59 2.74
CA ILE A 56 2.98 43.98 3.06
C ILE A 56 1.78 44.47 2.24
N GLY A 57 1.67 44.08 0.97
CA GLY A 57 0.51 44.42 0.12
C GLY A 57 -0.80 43.81 0.60
N VAL A 58 -0.80 42.54 0.99
CA VAL A 58 -1.98 41.88 1.57
C VAL A 58 -2.47 42.65 2.80
N VAL A 59 -1.55 43.00 3.71
CA VAL A 59 -1.87 43.75 4.93
C VAL A 59 -2.33 45.18 4.60
N ALA A 60 -1.65 45.85 3.67
CA ALA A 60 -1.94 47.23 3.33
C ALA A 60 -3.33 47.37 2.67
N TRP A 61 -3.63 46.56 1.67
CA TRP A 61 -4.91 46.59 0.98
C TRP A 61 -6.06 46.14 1.88
N GLY A 62 -5.86 45.07 2.67
CA GLY A 62 -6.85 44.63 3.65
C GLY A 62 -7.12 45.67 4.73
N GLY A 63 -6.07 46.27 5.28
CA GLY A 63 -6.18 47.34 6.28
C GLY A 63 -6.85 48.61 5.74
N ALA A 64 -6.52 49.02 4.52
CA ALA A 64 -7.15 50.16 3.86
C ALA A 64 -8.66 49.97 3.70
N PHE A 65 -9.09 48.76 3.31
CA PHE A 65 -10.52 48.43 3.21
C PHE A 65 -11.21 48.43 4.58
N GLN A 66 -10.59 47.81 5.59
CA GLN A 66 -11.14 47.75 6.95
C GLN A 66 -11.32 49.14 7.57
N ILE A 67 -10.35 50.05 7.37
CA ILE A 67 -10.45 51.44 7.83
C ILE A 67 -11.64 52.16 7.18
N ILE A 68 -11.82 51.98 5.86
CA ILE A 68 -12.94 52.58 5.12
C ILE A 68 -14.27 51.98 5.57
N TRP A 69 -14.36 50.65 5.65
CA TRP A 69 -15.58 49.95 6.05
C TRP A 69 -16.02 50.35 7.46
N ASN A 70 -15.09 50.31 8.44
CA ASN A 70 -15.38 50.70 9.81
C ASN A 70 -15.85 52.16 9.90
N ALA A 71 -15.31 53.07 9.08
CA ALA A 71 -15.76 54.46 9.08
C ALA A 71 -17.16 54.64 8.46
N ILE A 72 -17.54 53.79 7.49
CA ILE A 72 -18.86 53.81 6.86
C ILE A 72 -19.93 53.17 7.76
N SER A 73 -19.60 52.08 8.45
CA SER A 73 -20.51 51.36 9.35
C SER A 73 -20.61 51.96 10.75
N PHE A 74 -19.68 52.86 11.12
CA PHE A 74 -19.64 53.48 12.45
C PHE A 74 -20.96 54.22 12.78
N ASN A 75 -21.67 53.72 13.79
CA ASN A 75 -22.90 54.31 14.34
C ASN A 75 -24.05 54.42 13.30
N ASN A 76 -24.10 53.49 12.35
CA ASN A 76 -25.14 53.41 11.33
C ASN A 76 -25.60 51.95 11.12
N ASP A 77 -26.43 51.47 12.05
CA ASP A 77 -26.85 50.06 12.12
C ASP A 77 -27.57 49.60 10.84
N ALA A 78 -28.34 50.48 10.20
CA ALA A 78 -29.03 50.16 8.94
C ALA A 78 -28.06 49.84 7.79
N VAL A 79 -26.97 50.61 7.64
CA VAL A 79 -25.95 50.33 6.61
C VAL A 79 -25.09 49.13 7.00
N ALA A 80 -24.81 48.97 8.29
CA ALA A 80 -24.06 47.83 8.79
C ALA A 80 -24.82 46.51 8.53
N GLU A 81 -26.13 46.46 8.77
CA GLU A 81 -26.93 45.25 8.59
C GLU A 81 -27.11 44.92 7.10
N ASP A 82 -27.51 45.89 6.26
CA ASP A 82 -27.80 45.68 4.84
C ASP A 82 -26.55 45.38 3.98
N LEU A 83 -25.41 46.00 4.27
CA LEU A 83 -24.19 45.86 3.46
C LEU A 83 -23.11 44.96 4.09
N SER A 84 -23.31 44.42 5.30
CA SER A 84 -22.34 43.54 5.96
C SER A 84 -21.89 42.37 5.07
N ALA A 85 -22.84 41.68 4.44
CA ALA A 85 -22.55 40.54 3.58
C ALA A 85 -21.75 40.96 2.32
N LEU A 86 -22.06 42.11 1.72
CA LEU A 86 -21.29 42.65 0.59
C LEU A 86 -19.87 43.01 1.04
N ALA A 87 -19.76 43.68 2.19
CA ALA A 87 -18.49 44.10 2.75
C ALA A 87 -17.59 42.90 3.07
N ASP A 88 -18.12 41.83 3.63
CA ASP A 88 -17.37 40.60 3.90
C ASP A 88 -16.87 39.93 2.61
N MET A 89 -17.71 39.88 1.57
CA MET A 89 -17.31 39.32 0.27
C MET A 89 -16.23 40.15 -0.43
N VAL A 90 -16.32 41.48 -0.35
CA VAL A 90 -15.29 42.39 -0.88
C VAL A 90 -14.03 42.33 -0.04
N ALA A 91 -14.15 42.30 1.30
CA ALA A 91 -13.03 42.16 2.23
C ALA A 91 -12.20 40.90 1.98
N ALA A 92 -12.82 39.82 1.50
CA ALA A 92 -12.12 38.59 1.12
C ALA A 92 -11.29 38.74 -0.18
N GLN A 93 -11.70 39.60 -1.12
CA GLN A 93 -11.00 39.79 -2.41
C GLN A 93 -9.94 40.89 -2.36
N VAL A 94 -10.12 41.95 -1.58
CA VAL A 94 -9.21 43.11 -1.55
C VAL A 94 -7.76 42.73 -1.18
N PRO A 95 -7.50 41.89 -0.16
CA PRO A 95 -6.13 41.45 0.16
C PRO A 95 -5.50 40.61 -0.95
N LEU A 96 -6.29 39.80 -1.67
CA LEU A 96 -5.82 39.04 -2.84
C LEU A 96 -5.43 39.97 -3.98
N CYS A 97 -6.13 41.09 -4.15
CA CYS A 97 -5.77 42.10 -5.15
C CYS A 97 -4.42 42.74 -4.81
N GLY A 98 -4.20 43.08 -3.53
CA GLY A 98 -2.90 43.53 -3.04
C GLY A 98 -1.79 42.50 -3.31
N PHE A 99 -2.06 41.22 -3.06
CA PHE A 99 -1.14 40.13 -3.36
C PHE A 99 -0.79 40.05 -4.86
N VAL A 100 -1.80 40.03 -5.75
CA VAL A 100 -1.61 39.94 -7.21
C VAL A 100 -0.83 41.13 -7.75
N LEU A 101 -1.16 42.34 -7.32
CA LEU A 101 -0.50 43.56 -7.77
C LEU A 101 0.98 43.56 -7.39
N GLU A 102 1.28 43.25 -6.13
CA GLU A 102 2.65 43.21 -5.61
C GLU A 102 3.48 42.10 -6.24
N LEU A 103 2.91 40.91 -6.35
CA LEU A 103 3.53 39.78 -7.03
C LEU A 103 3.81 40.11 -8.49
N GLY A 104 2.84 40.71 -9.19
CA GLY A 104 2.98 41.16 -10.56
C GLY A 104 4.09 42.20 -10.73
N MET A 105 4.19 43.18 -9.83
CA MET A 105 5.26 44.18 -9.85
C MET A 105 6.64 43.58 -9.56
N SER A 106 6.72 42.53 -8.76
CA SER A 106 7.98 41.84 -8.46
C SER A 106 8.41 40.89 -9.57
N ILE A 107 7.48 40.14 -10.16
CA ILE A 107 7.75 39.25 -11.30
C ILE A 107 8.14 40.08 -12.53
N LEU A 108 7.39 41.16 -12.80
CA LEU A 108 7.55 42.03 -13.98
C LEU A 108 8.32 43.32 -13.64
N SER A 109 9.30 43.23 -12.73
CA SER A 109 10.08 44.37 -12.26
C SER A 109 10.81 45.07 -13.41
N ARG A 110 10.89 46.41 -13.33
CA ARG A 110 11.63 47.24 -14.30
C ARG A 110 13.12 46.92 -14.31
N LYS A 111 13.67 46.50 -13.18
CA LYS A 111 15.08 46.15 -13.02
C LYS A 111 15.25 44.63 -13.18
N PRO A 112 16.07 44.14 -14.13
CA PRO A 112 16.26 42.71 -14.37
C PRO A 112 16.73 41.93 -13.12
N GLU A 113 17.61 42.54 -12.33
CA GLU A 113 18.18 41.98 -11.09
C GLU A 113 17.14 41.66 -10.00
N TRP A 114 15.97 42.30 -10.04
CA TRP A 114 14.88 42.12 -9.08
C TRP A 114 13.74 41.26 -9.62
N ARG A 115 13.88 40.66 -10.81
CA ARG A 115 12.88 39.74 -11.36
C ARG A 115 13.04 38.36 -10.72
N VAL A 116 11.90 37.79 -10.30
CA VAL A 116 11.85 36.43 -9.73
C VAL A 116 12.25 35.39 -10.79
N PHE A 117 11.77 35.58 -12.02
CA PHE A 117 12.11 34.72 -13.15
C PHE A 117 12.96 35.46 -14.18
N PRO A 118 14.00 34.83 -14.75
CA PRO A 118 14.76 35.41 -15.84
C PRO A 118 13.85 35.53 -17.06
N MET A 119 13.60 36.76 -17.52
CA MET A 119 12.77 37.02 -18.70
C MET A 119 13.25 38.28 -19.44
N PRO A 120 13.02 38.38 -20.77
CA PRO A 120 13.36 39.55 -21.56
C PRO A 120 12.64 40.83 -21.10
N ASP A 121 13.28 41.98 -21.29
CA ASP A 121 12.74 43.30 -20.92
C ASP A 121 11.47 43.67 -21.70
N THR A 122 11.38 43.23 -22.96
CA THR A 122 10.22 43.43 -23.84
C THR A 122 8.99 42.70 -23.31
N LEU A 123 9.16 41.43 -22.94
CA LEU A 123 8.11 40.60 -22.35
C LEU A 123 7.61 41.19 -21.03
N ALA A 124 8.53 41.57 -20.14
CA ALA A 124 8.19 42.17 -18.85
C ALA A 124 7.43 43.49 -18.99
N ARG A 125 7.81 44.33 -19.97
CA ARG A 125 7.14 45.62 -20.25
C ARG A 125 5.72 45.42 -20.76
N ASN A 126 5.52 44.49 -21.70
CA ASN A 126 4.22 44.26 -22.33
C ASN A 126 3.21 43.62 -21.38
N LEU A 127 3.66 42.77 -20.44
CA LEU A 127 2.77 42.14 -19.46
C LEU A 127 2.52 43.01 -18.22
N ARG A 128 3.13 44.19 -18.10
CA ARG A 128 3.13 44.96 -16.85
C ARG A 128 1.76 45.46 -16.40
N LEU A 129 0.81 45.61 -17.33
CA LEU A 129 -0.57 45.98 -17.01
C LEU A 129 -1.45 44.77 -16.64
N PHE A 130 -1.01 43.55 -16.95
CA PHE A 130 -1.79 42.34 -16.70
C PHE A 130 -2.19 42.17 -15.22
N PRO A 131 -1.29 42.37 -14.22
CA PRO A 131 -1.67 42.26 -12.81
C PRO A 131 -2.78 43.24 -12.39
N PHE A 132 -2.81 44.44 -12.99
CA PHE A 132 -3.86 45.42 -12.71
C PHE A 132 -5.21 44.97 -13.25
N TRP A 133 -5.25 44.53 -14.52
CA TRP A 133 -6.47 43.99 -15.11
C TRP A 133 -6.99 42.77 -14.34
N PHE A 134 -6.09 41.88 -13.94
CA PHE A 134 -6.43 40.68 -13.20
C PHE A 134 -6.91 40.98 -11.77
N ALA A 135 -6.29 41.93 -11.07
CA ALA A 135 -6.76 42.39 -9.77
C ALA A 135 -8.16 43.05 -9.86
N SER A 136 -8.39 43.89 -10.88
CA SER A 136 -9.72 44.47 -11.13
C SER A 136 -10.78 43.40 -11.37
N ALA A 137 -10.46 42.35 -12.14
CA ALA A 137 -11.35 41.22 -12.35
C ALA A 137 -11.74 40.53 -11.03
N LEU A 138 -10.81 40.35 -10.09
CA LEU A 138 -11.12 39.73 -8.79
C LEU A 138 -12.09 40.55 -7.95
N ILE A 139 -11.96 41.88 -7.96
CA ILE A 139 -12.90 42.77 -7.25
C ILE A 139 -14.29 42.65 -7.87
N VAL A 140 -14.38 42.71 -9.21
CA VAL A 140 -15.66 42.53 -9.93
C VAL A 140 -16.27 41.16 -9.60
N ARG A 141 -15.45 40.10 -9.56
CA ARG A 141 -15.91 38.76 -9.16
C ARG A 141 -16.51 38.74 -7.75
N GLY A 142 -15.89 39.42 -6.80
CA GLY A 142 -16.40 39.54 -5.43
C GLY A 142 -17.77 40.20 -5.37
N ILE A 143 -17.97 41.27 -6.16
CA ILE A 143 -19.26 41.96 -6.27
C ILE A 143 -20.31 41.05 -6.93
N LEU A 144 -19.95 40.36 -8.02
CA LEU A 144 -20.87 39.43 -8.70
C LEU A 144 -21.31 38.28 -7.81
N ARG A 145 -20.41 37.75 -6.97
CA ARG A 145 -20.76 36.71 -5.99
C ARG A 145 -21.80 37.20 -4.98
N TYR A 146 -21.74 38.46 -4.55
CA TYR A 146 -22.77 39.05 -3.70
C TYR A 146 -24.12 39.14 -4.42
N VAL A 147 -24.09 39.56 -5.69
CA VAL A 147 -25.29 39.61 -6.54
C VAL A 147 -25.92 38.22 -6.68
N ASP A 148 -25.11 37.20 -6.96
CA ASP A 148 -25.60 35.82 -7.13
C ASP A 148 -26.22 35.23 -5.85
N THR A 149 -25.65 35.55 -4.68
CA THR A 149 -26.05 34.90 -3.42
C THR A 149 -27.02 35.67 -2.56
N GLN A 150 -27.10 37.01 -2.67
CA GLN A 150 -27.80 37.86 -1.70
C GLN A 150 -28.72 38.93 -2.30
N SER A 151 -28.60 39.27 -3.60
CA SER A 151 -29.32 40.45 -4.12
C SER A 151 -30.79 40.22 -4.49
N GLY A 152 -31.29 38.98 -4.38
CA GLY A 152 -32.68 38.63 -4.72
C GLY A 152 -33.06 38.90 -6.19
N LEU A 153 -32.07 39.06 -7.08
CA LEU A 153 -32.31 39.31 -8.50
C LEU A 153 -32.83 38.04 -9.19
N SER A 154 -33.58 38.22 -10.27
CA SER A 154 -33.99 37.10 -11.12
C SER A 154 -32.79 36.49 -11.85
N LEU A 155 -32.94 35.25 -12.31
CA LEU A 155 -31.87 34.46 -12.92
C LEU A 155 -31.23 35.14 -14.16
N LEU A 156 -32.03 35.87 -14.95
CA LEU A 156 -31.59 36.49 -16.21
C LEU A 156 -30.52 37.60 -16.02
N PRO A 157 -30.74 38.63 -15.16
CA PRO A 157 -29.71 39.61 -14.84
C PRO A 157 -28.40 39.00 -14.31
N ILE A 158 -28.47 37.99 -13.44
CA ILE A 158 -27.30 37.31 -12.88
C ILE A 158 -26.49 36.65 -14.01
N GLN A 159 -27.16 35.87 -14.86
CA GLN A 159 -26.50 35.22 -16.00
C GLN A 159 -25.92 36.23 -17.00
N LEU A 160 -26.57 37.37 -17.23
CA LEU A 160 -26.00 38.41 -18.10
C LEU A 160 -24.71 39.00 -17.53
N LEU A 161 -24.69 39.28 -16.21
CA LEU A 161 -23.51 39.81 -15.54
C LEU A 161 -22.35 38.79 -15.53
N ASP A 162 -22.65 37.51 -15.28
CA ASP A 162 -21.67 36.42 -15.33
C ASP A 162 -21.12 36.20 -16.73
N GLY A 163 -21.97 36.31 -17.75
CA GLY A 163 -21.58 36.25 -19.16
C GLY A 163 -20.66 37.40 -19.53
N LEU A 164 -21.00 38.63 -19.12
CA LEU A 164 -20.18 39.82 -19.36
C LEU A 164 -18.83 39.70 -18.67
N TYR A 165 -18.79 39.24 -17.42
CA TYR A 165 -17.55 38.95 -16.70
C TYR A 165 -16.69 37.91 -17.43
N THR A 166 -17.30 36.81 -17.86
CA THR A 166 -16.60 35.72 -18.56
C THR A 166 -15.99 36.21 -19.87
N LEU A 167 -16.70 37.07 -20.62
CA LEU A 167 -16.19 37.68 -21.85
C LEU A 167 -15.13 38.75 -21.61
N ALA A 168 -15.18 39.46 -20.48
CA ALA A 168 -14.20 40.49 -20.13
C ALA A 168 -12.88 39.90 -19.61
N VAL A 169 -12.93 38.79 -18.87
CA VAL A 169 -11.75 38.19 -18.21
C VAL A 169 -11.04 37.16 -19.08
N SER A 170 -11.77 36.37 -19.88
CA SER A 170 -11.15 35.35 -20.75
C SER A 170 -10.14 35.88 -21.79
N PRO A 171 -10.22 37.13 -22.31
CA PRO A 171 -9.15 37.73 -23.12
C PRO A 171 -7.80 37.84 -22.40
N LEU A 172 -7.79 38.01 -21.07
CA LEU A 172 -6.57 38.11 -20.27
C LEU A 172 -5.77 36.81 -20.31
N LEU A 173 -6.44 35.66 -20.44
CA LEU A 173 -5.78 34.36 -20.61
C LEU A 173 -4.94 34.30 -21.89
N PHE A 174 -5.29 35.06 -22.94
CA PHE A 174 -4.51 35.14 -24.17
C PHE A 174 -3.31 36.08 -24.09
N ALA A 175 -3.23 36.98 -23.10
CA ALA A 175 -2.17 37.97 -23.00
C ALA A 175 -0.79 37.32 -22.80
N ILE A 176 -0.70 36.33 -21.90
CA ILE A 176 0.55 35.65 -21.58
C ILE A 176 1.05 34.80 -22.76
N PRO A 177 0.26 33.89 -23.35
CA PRO A 177 0.73 33.04 -24.44
C PRO A 177 1.02 33.81 -25.74
N ARG A 178 0.28 34.91 -26.01
CA ARG A 178 0.55 35.80 -27.15
C ARG A 178 1.89 36.49 -27.02
N GLN A 179 2.21 37.04 -25.84
CA GLN A 179 3.47 37.74 -25.62
C GLN A 179 4.66 36.78 -25.60
N LEU A 180 4.49 35.56 -25.09
CA LEU A 180 5.50 34.49 -25.18
C LEU A 180 5.81 34.11 -26.63
N ARG A 181 4.78 33.99 -27.51
CA ARG A 181 4.97 33.73 -28.95
C ARG A 181 5.77 34.83 -29.63
N LEU A 182 5.41 36.09 -29.38
CA LEU A 182 6.07 37.25 -29.97
C LEU A 182 7.53 37.33 -29.53
N SER A 183 7.81 37.04 -28.26
CA SER A 183 9.17 37.03 -27.72
C SER A 183 10.01 35.88 -28.30
N ALA A 184 9.43 34.69 -28.44
CA ALA A 184 10.10 33.52 -29.04
C ALA A 184 10.43 33.69 -30.54
N GLN A 185 9.76 34.60 -31.25
CA GLN A 185 10.10 34.94 -32.65
C GLN A 185 11.23 35.98 -32.75
N GLN A 186 11.62 36.60 -31.63
CA GLN A 186 12.58 37.69 -31.58
C GLN A 186 13.95 37.27 -31.02
N ASP A 187 14.02 36.15 -30.29
CA ASP A 187 15.26 35.56 -29.79
C ASP A 187 15.79 34.47 -30.76
N ASP A 188 17.12 34.38 -30.92
CA ASP A 188 17.81 33.37 -31.73
C ASP A 188 17.42 31.93 -31.31
N PRO A 189 17.25 30.98 -32.26
CA PRO A 189 16.75 29.62 -32.01
C PRO A 189 17.68 28.72 -31.15
N ALA A 190 18.79 29.24 -30.64
CA ALA A 190 19.79 28.49 -29.87
C ALA A 190 19.48 28.39 -28.36
N THR A 191 18.51 29.15 -27.83
CA THR A 191 18.11 29.05 -26.41
C THR A 191 16.79 28.33 -26.26
N ASN A 192 16.85 26.99 -26.32
CA ASN A 192 15.74 26.10 -25.99
C ASN A 192 15.36 26.24 -24.50
N SER A 193 14.54 27.23 -24.17
CA SER A 193 13.82 27.26 -22.90
C SER A 193 12.44 26.59 -23.05
N ALA A 194 12.42 25.33 -22.62
CA ALA A 194 11.31 24.54 -22.07
C ALA A 194 10.21 24.02 -23.02
N GLU A 195 10.20 22.69 -23.19
CA GLU A 195 9.12 21.85 -23.76
C GLU A 195 7.72 22.09 -23.14
N ILE A 196 7.64 22.77 -21.99
CA ILE A 196 6.39 23.04 -21.25
C ILE A 196 5.64 24.27 -21.77
N ALA A 197 6.35 25.24 -22.36
CA ALA A 197 5.76 26.47 -22.89
C ALA A 197 4.68 26.26 -23.97
N PRO A 198 4.85 25.35 -24.97
CA PRO A 198 3.80 25.11 -25.97
C PRO A 198 2.55 24.43 -25.37
N LEU A 199 2.71 23.49 -24.42
CA LEU A 199 1.58 22.81 -23.78
C LEU A 199 0.75 23.77 -22.91
N LEU A 200 1.41 24.59 -22.10
CA LEU A 200 0.73 25.59 -21.28
C LEU A 200 -0.02 26.59 -22.16
N ARG A 201 0.61 27.00 -23.28
CA ARG A 201 -0.01 27.88 -24.26
C ARG A 201 -1.27 27.27 -24.88
N THR A 202 -1.20 26.02 -25.37
CA THR A 202 -2.37 25.37 -25.98
C THR A 202 -3.49 25.23 -24.96
N LEU A 203 -3.20 24.79 -23.75
CA LEU A 203 -4.18 24.60 -22.67
C LEU A 203 -4.87 25.90 -22.25
N VAL A 204 -4.12 27.00 -22.07
CA VAL A 204 -4.72 28.29 -21.71
C VAL A 204 -5.58 28.85 -22.86
N THR A 205 -5.15 28.65 -24.11
CA THR A 205 -5.95 29.08 -25.28
C THR A 205 -7.22 28.25 -25.46
N THR A 206 -7.18 26.93 -25.24
CA THR A 206 -8.37 26.07 -25.35
C THR A 206 -9.38 26.41 -24.27
N ILE A 207 -8.94 26.63 -23.02
CA ILE A 207 -9.82 27.06 -21.93
C ILE A 207 -10.55 28.36 -22.29
N ALA A 208 -9.84 29.35 -22.83
CA ALA A 208 -10.46 30.62 -23.18
C ALA A 208 -11.47 30.49 -24.33
N ILE A 209 -11.18 29.64 -25.34
CA ILE A 209 -12.14 29.32 -26.43
C ILE A 209 -13.36 28.60 -25.88
N VAL A 210 -13.18 27.64 -24.96
CA VAL A 210 -14.29 26.93 -24.29
C VAL A 210 -15.16 27.93 -23.53
N CYS A 211 -14.57 28.85 -22.76
CA CYS A 211 -15.34 29.92 -22.08
C CYS A 211 -16.20 30.72 -23.07
N TRP A 212 -15.66 31.14 -24.22
CA TRP A 212 -16.46 31.84 -25.25
C TRP A 212 -17.56 30.96 -25.83
N GLY A 213 -17.26 29.71 -26.16
CA GLY A 213 -18.24 28.76 -26.69
C GLY A 213 -19.41 28.52 -25.73
N THR A 214 -19.12 28.42 -24.43
CA THR A 214 -20.16 28.23 -23.39
C THR A 214 -21.08 29.43 -23.25
N VAL A 215 -20.54 30.65 -23.33
CA VAL A 215 -21.35 31.88 -23.33
C VAL A 215 -22.21 31.98 -24.60
N LEU A 216 -21.65 31.68 -25.77
CA LEU A 216 -22.36 31.75 -27.06
C LEU A 216 -23.47 30.70 -27.19
N THR A 217 -23.30 29.53 -26.58
CA THR A 217 -24.30 28.44 -26.60
C THR A 217 -25.36 28.57 -25.49
N GLY A 218 -25.26 29.59 -24.62
CA GLY A 218 -26.20 29.83 -23.53
C GLY A 218 -25.87 29.10 -22.22
N TYR A 219 -24.80 28.31 -22.16
CA TYR A 219 -24.29 27.67 -20.93
C TYR A 219 -23.42 28.62 -20.10
N ILE A 220 -23.94 29.80 -19.79
CA ILE A 220 -23.20 30.88 -19.11
C ILE A 220 -22.64 30.48 -17.73
N PRO A 221 -23.39 29.79 -16.84
CA PRO A 221 -22.85 29.37 -15.54
C PRO A 221 -21.61 28.47 -15.65
N LEU A 222 -21.54 27.64 -16.69
CA LEU A 222 -20.38 26.79 -16.95
C LEU A 222 -19.15 27.64 -17.35
N GLY A 223 -19.35 28.64 -18.21
CA GLY A 223 -18.29 29.58 -18.58
C GLY A 223 -17.75 30.36 -17.39
N TYR A 224 -18.65 30.89 -16.55
CA TYR A 224 -18.31 31.64 -15.33
C TYR A 224 -17.56 30.79 -14.29
N THR A 225 -17.99 29.55 -14.08
CA THR A 225 -17.34 28.65 -13.11
C THR A 225 -15.93 28.26 -13.58
N ILE A 226 -15.72 27.96 -14.87
CA ILE A 226 -14.39 27.68 -15.43
C ILE A 226 -13.46 28.89 -15.25
N ILE A 227 -13.86 30.08 -15.72
CA ILE A 227 -12.97 31.26 -15.68
C ILE A 227 -12.66 31.69 -14.25
N SER A 228 -13.64 31.57 -13.34
CA SER A 228 -13.46 31.88 -11.92
C SER A 228 -12.53 30.87 -11.23
N TRP A 229 -12.68 29.57 -11.51
CA TRP A 229 -11.81 28.53 -10.97
C TRP A 229 -10.37 28.70 -11.46
N VAL A 230 -10.16 28.91 -12.76
CA VAL A 230 -8.83 29.14 -13.34
C VAL A 230 -8.18 30.38 -12.73
N SER A 231 -8.94 31.45 -12.52
CA SER A 231 -8.41 32.69 -11.92
C SER A 231 -7.93 32.48 -10.49
N VAL A 232 -8.72 31.81 -9.65
CA VAL A 232 -8.31 31.46 -8.28
C VAL A 232 -7.12 30.51 -8.28
N MET A 233 -7.11 29.52 -9.17
CA MET A 233 -6.03 28.54 -9.26
C MET A 233 -4.72 29.22 -9.64
N ALA A 234 -4.75 30.16 -10.59
CA ALA A 234 -3.58 30.92 -10.99
C ALA A 234 -2.96 31.69 -9.81
N ILE A 235 -3.77 32.35 -8.98
CA ILE A 235 -3.28 33.09 -7.79
C ILE A 235 -2.69 32.14 -6.78
N THR A 236 -3.43 31.08 -6.44
CA THR A 236 -3.03 30.12 -5.41
C THR A 236 -1.75 29.41 -5.83
N MET A 237 -1.67 28.92 -7.06
CA MET A 237 -0.48 28.24 -7.56
C MET A 237 0.72 29.18 -7.60
N THR A 238 0.54 30.44 -8.00
CA THR A 238 1.66 31.40 -8.01
C THR A 238 2.12 31.73 -6.59
N GLY A 239 1.20 31.82 -5.62
CA GLY A 239 1.55 31.99 -4.20
C GLY A 239 2.28 30.78 -3.61
N LEU A 240 1.77 29.57 -3.83
CA LEU A 240 2.43 28.34 -3.37
C LEU A 240 3.80 28.16 -4.02
N LEU A 241 3.92 28.45 -5.32
CA LEU A 241 5.19 28.45 -6.04
C LEU A 241 6.16 29.45 -5.41
N LEU A 242 5.72 30.65 -5.06
CA LEU A 242 6.57 31.65 -4.42
C LEU A 242 7.09 31.17 -3.06
N VAL A 243 6.24 30.52 -2.25
CA VAL A 243 6.66 29.94 -0.95
C VAL A 243 7.65 28.80 -1.17
N ALA A 244 7.41 27.92 -2.15
CA ALA A 244 8.33 26.83 -2.48
C ALA A 244 9.69 27.36 -2.98
N LEU A 245 9.68 28.39 -3.82
CA LEU A 245 10.89 29.07 -4.29
C LEU A 245 11.64 29.75 -3.14
N LEU A 246 10.94 30.38 -2.20
CA LEU A 246 11.56 30.97 -1.01
C LEU A 246 12.23 29.89 -0.15
N ALA A 247 11.53 28.79 0.11
CA ALA A 247 12.04 27.71 0.95
C ALA A 247 13.30 27.06 0.35
N THR A 248 13.27 26.79 -0.95
CA THR A 248 14.43 26.24 -1.68
C THR A 248 15.58 27.25 -1.76
N ALA A 249 15.29 28.53 -1.96
CA ALA A 249 16.30 29.59 -1.94
C ALA A 249 16.94 29.73 -0.54
N LEU A 250 16.15 29.68 0.54
CA LEU A 250 16.66 29.72 1.91
C LEU A 250 17.52 28.47 2.22
N GLY A 251 17.02 27.28 1.87
CA GLY A 251 17.72 26.01 2.07
C GLY A 251 19.06 25.93 1.34
N SER A 252 19.18 26.56 0.18
CA SER A 252 20.40 26.54 -0.63
C SER A 252 21.38 27.69 -0.34
N SER A 253 20.94 28.80 0.26
CA SER A 253 21.79 30.00 0.42
C SER A 253 21.98 30.51 1.85
N VAL A 254 21.13 30.10 2.79
CA VAL A 254 21.16 30.60 4.18
C VAL A 254 21.48 29.50 5.18
N PHE A 255 20.88 28.32 4.99
CA PHE A 255 21.00 27.17 5.90
C PHE A 255 22.15 26.18 5.68
N PRO A 256 22.86 26.11 4.53
CA PRO A 256 24.01 25.21 4.40
C PRO A 256 25.09 25.48 5.46
N SER A 257 25.88 24.47 5.80
CA SER A 257 26.93 24.53 6.81
C SER A 257 27.99 25.62 6.54
N SER A 258 28.16 26.03 5.28
CA SER A 258 29.03 27.12 4.82
C SER A 258 28.40 28.51 4.85
N ALA A 259 27.08 28.60 5.07
CA ALA A 259 26.28 29.81 5.01
C ALA A 259 26.11 30.44 6.43
N PRO A 260 25.71 31.72 6.56
CA PRO A 260 25.80 32.43 7.84
C PRO A 260 24.97 31.80 8.97
N VAL A 261 23.78 31.26 8.66
CA VAL A 261 22.93 30.62 9.68
C VAL A 261 23.37 29.18 9.94
N GLY A 262 23.68 28.41 8.89
CA GLY A 262 24.17 27.04 9.05
C GLY A 262 25.50 26.96 9.80
N ALA A 263 26.42 27.89 9.55
CA ALA A 263 27.68 27.99 10.29
C ALA A 263 27.46 28.28 11.78
N HIS A 264 26.43 29.06 12.13
CA HIS A 264 26.06 29.30 13.53
C HIS A 264 25.48 28.05 14.19
N LEU A 265 24.65 27.28 13.47
CA LEU A 265 24.10 25.99 13.95
C LEU A 265 25.21 24.95 14.19
N VAL A 266 26.23 24.91 13.34
CA VAL A 266 27.40 24.04 13.55
C VAL A 266 28.21 24.47 14.77
N ARG A 267 28.35 25.78 15.03
CA ARG A 267 28.97 26.30 16.27
C ARG A 267 28.21 25.94 17.54
N LEU A 268 26.90 25.71 17.45
CA LEU A 268 26.05 25.22 18.54
C LEU A 268 26.18 23.70 18.80
N GLY A 269 27.06 23.01 18.08
CA GLY A 269 27.37 21.59 18.30
C GLY A 269 26.62 20.61 17.38
N LEU A 270 25.89 21.10 16.38
CA LEU A 270 25.25 20.23 15.39
C LEU A 270 26.27 19.76 14.34
N PRO A 271 26.26 18.48 13.94
CA PRO A 271 27.16 17.99 12.90
C PRO A 271 26.77 18.60 11.54
N ALA A 272 27.77 19.13 10.81
CA ALA A 272 27.57 19.80 9.52
C ALA A 272 26.75 18.95 8.52
N ARG A 273 26.95 17.63 8.53
CA ARG A 273 26.18 16.69 7.70
C ARG A 273 24.67 16.75 7.95
N LEU A 274 24.22 16.87 9.20
CA LEU A 274 22.78 16.97 9.51
C LEU A 274 22.22 18.31 9.07
N VAL A 275 23.00 19.39 9.21
CA VAL A 275 22.61 20.74 8.78
C VAL A 275 22.44 20.79 7.25
N ASP A 276 23.40 20.24 6.49
CA ASP A 276 23.33 20.18 5.02
C ASP A 276 22.22 19.24 4.52
N GLN A 277 21.99 18.11 5.21
CA GLN A 277 20.85 17.24 4.90
C GLN A 277 19.52 17.94 5.17
N ALA A 278 19.38 18.63 6.31
CA ALA A 278 18.18 19.36 6.66
C ALA A 278 17.88 20.51 5.68
N SER A 279 18.93 21.19 5.19
CA SER A 279 18.77 22.32 4.26
C SER A 279 18.21 21.91 2.90
N VAL A 280 18.30 20.62 2.53
CA VAL A 280 17.69 20.05 1.33
C VAL A 280 16.35 19.37 1.64
N VAL A 281 16.30 18.56 2.70
CA VAL A 281 15.11 17.75 3.04
C VAL A 281 13.94 18.61 3.50
N ILE A 282 14.17 19.64 4.32
CA ILE A 282 13.08 20.48 4.85
C ILE A 282 12.35 21.24 3.74
N PRO A 283 13.04 21.97 2.82
CA PRO A 283 12.37 22.59 1.68
C PRO A 283 11.70 21.57 0.73
N GLY A 284 12.29 20.38 0.58
CA GLY A 284 11.70 19.30 -0.22
C GLY A 284 10.36 18.81 0.37
N LEU A 285 10.34 18.51 1.67
CA LEU A 285 9.12 18.13 2.40
C LEU A 285 8.08 19.26 2.37
N LEU A 286 8.51 20.52 2.56
CA LEU A 286 7.61 21.66 2.46
C LEU A 286 7.02 21.78 1.05
N SER A 287 7.80 21.55 -0.01
CA SER A 287 7.30 21.59 -1.39
C SER A 287 6.26 20.50 -1.65
N VAL A 288 6.47 19.29 -1.11
CA VAL A 288 5.46 18.21 -1.17
C VAL A 288 4.20 18.61 -0.41
N PHE A 289 4.34 19.19 0.78
CA PHE A 289 3.19 19.70 1.55
C PHE A 289 2.43 20.79 0.78
N LEU A 290 3.13 21.74 0.16
CA LEU A 290 2.51 22.78 -0.67
C LEU A 290 1.81 22.20 -1.90
N LEU A 291 2.27 21.08 -2.45
CA LEU A 291 1.57 20.37 -3.53
C LEU A 291 0.27 19.72 -3.03
N ILE A 292 0.26 19.19 -1.81
CA ILE A 292 -0.97 18.69 -1.17
C ILE A 292 -1.95 19.85 -0.95
N VAL A 293 -1.47 21.01 -0.49
CA VAL A 293 -2.28 22.23 -0.37
C VAL A 293 -2.80 22.65 -1.74
N ALA A 294 -1.97 22.62 -2.78
CA ALA A 294 -2.37 22.93 -4.14
C ALA A 294 -3.50 22.02 -4.65
N PHE A 295 -3.37 20.71 -4.42
CA PHE A 295 -4.40 19.73 -4.77
C PHE A 295 -5.70 19.96 -3.98
N SER A 296 -5.61 20.25 -2.68
CA SER A 296 -6.77 20.57 -1.85
C SER A 296 -7.50 21.83 -2.31
N VAL A 297 -6.78 22.85 -2.77
CA VAL A 297 -7.39 24.04 -3.37
C VAL A 297 -8.00 23.71 -4.74
N ALA A 298 -7.37 22.83 -5.52
CA ALA A 298 -7.90 22.38 -6.81
C ALA A 298 -9.25 21.69 -6.70
N THR A 299 -9.43 20.83 -5.68
CA THR A 299 -10.70 20.12 -5.44
C THR A 299 -11.79 20.98 -4.81
N ALA A 300 -11.46 22.20 -4.35
CA ALA A 300 -12.43 23.10 -3.72
C ALA A 300 -13.43 23.75 -4.69
N GLY A 301 -13.20 23.68 -6.00
CA GLY A 301 -14.08 24.28 -7.01
C GLY A 301 -14.03 25.82 -7.06
N ALA A 302 -14.97 26.43 -7.81
CA ALA A 302 -14.98 27.87 -8.12
C ALA A 302 -15.38 28.77 -6.92
N GLU A 303 -15.96 28.17 -5.87
CA GLU A 303 -16.47 28.85 -4.67
C GLU A 303 -15.38 29.18 -3.64
N PHE A 304 -14.11 28.97 -3.98
CA PHE A 304 -12.97 29.21 -3.10
C PHE A 304 -13.05 30.57 -2.39
N ASP A 305 -13.04 30.49 -1.06
CA ASP A 305 -13.06 31.61 -0.14
C ASP A 305 -11.76 31.59 0.67
N PRO A 306 -10.93 32.65 0.56
CA PRO A 306 -9.67 32.77 1.30
C PRO A 306 -9.81 32.62 2.81
N SER A 307 -10.95 33.07 3.37
CA SER A 307 -11.23 32.97 4.80
C SER A 307 -11.48 31.52 5.26
N GLN A 308 -11.83 30.64 4.32
CA GLN A 308 -12.03 29.21 4.56
C GLN A 308 -10.73 28.42 4.40
N VAL A 309 -9.69 28.96 3.78
CA VAL A 309 -8.39 28.25 3.61
C VAL A 309 -7.79 27.90 4.95
N GLY A 310 -7.75 28.85 5.88
CA GLY A 310 -7.27 28.60 7.24
C GLY A 310 -8.11 27.54 7.96
N ARG A 311 -9.44 27.57 7.80
CA ARG A 311 -10.35 26.58 8.41
C ARG A 311 -10.27 25.21 7.74
N ARG A 312 -10.03 25.14 6.44
CA ARG A 312 -9.87 23.89 5.66
C ARG A 312 -8.53 23.24 5.91
N ILE A 313 -7.45 24.03 5.97
CA ILE A 313 -6.16 23.54 6.47
C ILE A 313 -6.37 23.05 7.89
N LEU A 314 -6.96 23.85 8.78
CA LEU A 314 -7.21 23.40 10.15
C LEU A 314 -8.16 22.20 10.23
N SER A 315 -9.08 21.99 9.28
CA SER A 315 -10.01 20.84 9.26
C SER A 315 -9.37 19.57 8.70
N ILE A 316 -8.44 19.68 7.75
CA ILE A 316 -7.50 18.61 7.36
C ILE A 316 -6.60 18.26 8.56
N PHE A 317 -6.16 19.26 9.33
CA PHE A 317 -5.34 19.05 10.53
C PHE A 317 -6.12 18.51 11.74
N LYS A 318 -7.39 18.88 11.90
CA LYS A 318 -8.29 18.44 12.99
C LYS A 318 -9.15 17.21 12.64
N GLY A 319 -9.03 16.68 11.42
CA GLY A 319 -9.76 15.50 10.97
C GLY A 319 -11.29 15.69 10.87
N GLN A 320 -11.78 16.92 10.67
CA GLN A 320 -13.21 17.22 10.63
C GLN A 320 -13.63 17.90 9.33
N SER A 321 -13.71 17.13 8.24
CA SER A 321 -14.51 17.38 7.03
C SER A 321 -14.37 16.13 6.15
N ALA A 322 -15.36 15.49 5.56
CA ALA A 322 -16.81 15.58 5.55
C ALA A 322 -17.30 14.30 4.84
N THR A 323 -18.49 13.82 5.21
CA THR A 323 -19.28 12.78 4.51
C THR A 323 -18.71 11.36 4.48
N GLU A 324 -19.54 10.41 4.93
CA GLU A 324 -19.36 8.97 4.79
C GLU A 324 -18.95 8.62 3.35
N GLY A 325 -17.70 8.16 3.16
CA GLY A 325 -17.23 7.59 1.88
C GLY A 325 -16.06 8.30 1.18
N SER A 326 -15.51 9.41 1.71
CA SER A 326 -14.28 10.02 1.15
C SER A 326 -13.03 9.74 1.99
N PHE A 327 -11.86 9.65 1.34
CA PHE A 327 -10.56 9.44 2.00
C PHE A 327 -10.31 10.55 3.04
N ASN A 328 -10.37 10.20 4.33
CA ASN A 328 -10.07 11.11 5.43
C ASN A 328 -8.55 11.23 5.59
N LEU A 329 -7.94 12.16 4.85
CA LEU A 329 -6.56 12.56 5.08
C LEU A 329 -6.49 13.50 6.28
N SER A 330 -6.53 12.93 7.48
CA SER A 330 -6.32 13.66 8.73
C SER A 330 -4.82 13.67 9.11
N LEU A 331 -4.36 14.71 9.82
CA LEU A 331 -2.95 14.79 10.25
C LEU A 331 -2.54 13.59 11.12
N ASP A 332 -3.43 13.09 11.98
CA ASP A 332 -3.21 11.87 12.76
C ASP A 332 -3.07 10.65 11.86
N ALA A 333 -3.85 10.53 10.77
CA ALA A 333 -3.69 9.47 9.79
C ALA A 333 -2.37 9.60 9.01
N VAL A 334 -1.94 10.82 8.66
CA VAL A 334 -0.66 11.07 7.98
C VAL A 334 0.52 10.79 8.92
N LEU A 335 0.46 11.23 10.17
CA LEU A 335 1.47 10.97 11.19
C LEU A 335 1.53 9.49 11.56
N LEU A 336 0.40 8.79 11.63
CA LEU A 336 0.38 7.33 11.79
C LEU A 336 0.95 6.63 10.55
N CYS A 337 0.59 7.05 9.34
CA CYS A 337 1.13 6.45 8.12
C CYS A 337 2.64 6.69 7.95
N ALA A 338 3.18 7.79 8.47
CA ALA A 338 4.62 8.04 8.47
C ALA A 338 5.34 7.37 9.66
N GLY A 339 4.75 7.42 10.85
CA GLY A 339 5.36 6.96 12.11
C GLY A 339 5.25 5.46 12.33
N LEU A 340 4.11 4.84 11.99
CA LEU A 340 3.87 3.42 12.22
C LEU A 340 4.82 2.50 11.43
N PRO A 341 5.19 2.77 10.17
CA PRO A 341 6.23 1.99 9.48
C PRO A 341 7.60 2.11 10.13
N ILE A 342 7.95 3.30 10.65
CA ILE A 342 9.23 3.54 11.31
C ILE A 342 9.28 2.76 12.63
N LEU A 343 8.26 2.93 13.48
CA LEU A 343 8.13 2.20 14.74
C LEU A 343 8.06 0.69 14.50
N GLY A 344 7.27 0.28 13.51
CA GLY A 344 7.15 -1.11 13.07
C GLY A 344 8.46 -1.71 12.60
N HIS A 345 9.26 -0.96 11.82
CA HIS A 345 10.59 -1.40 11.40
C HIS A 345 11.52 -1.63 12.60
N TYR A 346 11.55 -0.72 13.57
CA TYR A 346 12.34 -0.89 14.79
C TYR A 346 11.84 -2.06 15.64
N ALA A 347 10.52 -2.22 15.80
CA ALA A 347 9.94 -3.35 16.51
C ALA A 347 10.30 -4.70 15.85
N ILE A 348 10.13 -4.80 14.53
CA ILE A 348 10.53 -5.99 13.74
C ILE A 348 12.02 -6.26 13.93
N ARG A 349 12.86 -5.22 13.88
CA ARG A 349 14.31 -5.34 14.08
C ARG A 349 14.63 -5.89 15.46
N ILE A 350 13.99 -5.38 16.52
CA ILE A 350 14.17 -5.84 17.90
C ILE A 350 13.77 -7.31 18.02
N VAL A 351 12.58 -7.69 17.54
CA VAL A 351 12.10 -9.08 17.57
C VAL A 351 13.04 -10.00 16.79
N ARG A 352 13.44 -9.60 15.58
CA ARG A 352 14.38 -10.37 14.75
C ARG A 352 15.73 -10.57 15.43
N ASN A 353 16.25 -9.53 16.09
CA ASN A 353 17.50 -9.64 16.83
C ASN A 353 17.36 -10.54 18.06
N TRP A 354 16.23 -10.45 18.77
CA TRP A 354 15.95 -11.33 19.89
C TRP A 354 15.90 -12.80 19.46
N PHE A 355 15.21 -13.11 18.36
CA PHE A 355 15.18 -14.46 17.79
C PHE A 355 16.59 -14.97 17.42
N ARG A 356 17.42 -14.13 16.78
CA ARG A 356 18.80 -14.51 16.42
C ARG A 356 19.74 -14.67 17.61
N LEU A 357 19.59 -13.83 18.64
CA LEU A 357 20.54 -13.78 19.76
C LEU A 357 20.15 -14.71 20.92
N HIS A 358 18.86 -14.96 21.14
CA HIS A 358 18.37 -15.70 22.30
C HIS A 358 17.64 -16.98 21.92
N PHE A 359 16.78 -16.96 20.91
CA PHE A 359 15.94 -18.11 20.59
C PHE A 359 16.68 -19.17 19.76
N PHE A 360 17.21 -18.83 18.58
CA PHE A 360 17.85 -19.78 17.69
C PHE A 360 19.09 -20.47 18.26
N PRO A 361 19.97 -19.82 19.06
CA PRO A 361 21.09 -20.50 19.68
C PRO A 361 20.68 -21.61 20.66
N THR A 362 19.47 -21.52 21.22
CA THR A 362 18.93 -22.54 22.14
C THR A 362 18.21 -23.68 21.42
N THR A 363 18.06 -23.61 20.10
CA THR A 363 17.35 -24.61 19.28
C THR A 363 18.26 -25.28 18.26
N ARG A 364 17.98 -26.55 17.92
CA ARG A 364 18.70 -27.30 16.86
C ARG A 364 18.08 -27.08 15.46
N LEU A 365 17.69 -25.85 15.14
CA LEU A 365 17.10 -25.51 13.85
C LEU A 365 18.20 -25.27 12.81
N ASP A 366 18.00 -25.77 11.59
CA ASP A 366 18.89 -25.52 10.45
C ASP A 366 18.79 -24.06 9.97
N ILE A 367 19.82 -23.60 9.27
CA ILE A 367 19.94 -22.21 8.78
C ILE A 367 18.75 -21.86 7.87
N GLY A 368 18.25 -22.83 7.09
CA GLY A 368 17.07 -22.68 6.23
C GLY A 368 15.81 -22.41 7.04
N ALA A 369 15.48 -23.27 8.01
CA ALA A 369 14.31 -23.07 8.87
C ALA A 369 14.38 -21.76 9.67
N GLN A 370 15.54 -21.40 10.21
CA GLN A 370 15.72 -20.12 10.92
C GLN A 370 15.40 -18.92 10.01
N ALA A 371 15.90 -18.93 8.76
CA ALA A 371 15.63 -17.89 7.79
C ALA A 371 14.14 -17.83 7.40
N SER A 372 13.51 -18.98 7.16
CA SER A 372 12.08 -19.07 6.84
C SER A 372 11.21 -18.52 7.96
N ILE A 373 11.48 -18.89 9.22
CA ILE A 373 10.73 -18.40 10.39
C ILE A 373 10.85 -16.87 10.48
N LEU A 374 12.06 -16.32 10.38
CA LEU A 374 12.27 -14.87 10.44
C LEU A 374 11.55 -14.13 9.32
N ASN A 375 11.57 -14.69 8.10
CA ASN A 375 10.92 -14.07 6.94
C ASN A 375 9.40 -14.09 7.10
N ILE A 376 8.81 -15.22 7.52
CA ILE A 376 7.37 -15.32 7.81
C ILE A 376 6.98 -14.28 8.85
N LEU A 377 7.69 -14.22 9.98
CA LEU A 377 7.40 -13.29 11.07
C LEU A 377 7.50 -11.82 10.61
N THR A 378 8.51 -11.51 9.80
CA THR A 378 8.73 -10.18 9.23
C THR A 378 7.61 -9.79 8.26
N TYR A 379 7.23 -10.68 7.34
CA TYR A 379 6.17 -10.41 6.37
C TYR A 379 4.80 -10.31 7.05
N SER A 380 4.49 -11.18 8.01
CA SER A 380 3.26 -11.08 8.81
C SER A 380 3.18 -9.76 9.56
N ALA A 381 4.29 -9.30 10.17
CA ALA A 381 4.33 -8.02 10.85
C ALA A 381 4.09 -6.84 9.89
N TRP A 382 4.72 -6.85 8.71
CA TRP A 382 4.49 -5.82 7.69
C TRP A 382 3.05 -5.80 7.16
N ILE A 383 2.44 -6.97 6.99
CA ILE A 383 1.03 -7.08 6.62
C ILE A 383 0.15 -6.41 7.68
N ILE A 384 0.37 -6.72 8.98
CA ILE A 384 -0.37 -6.12 10.08
C ILE A 384 -0.19 -4.60 10.12
N ILE A 385 1.03 -4.09 9.94
CA ILE A 385 1.30 -2.65 9.85
C ILE A 385 0.52 -2.03 8.69
N GLY A 386 0.51 -2.68 7.52
CA GLY A 386 -0.27 -2.24 6.36
C GLY A 386 -1.77 -2.23 6.60
N LEU A 387 -2.32 -3.23 7.30
CA LEU A 387 -3.72 -3.28 7.76
C LEU A 387 -4.06 -2.09 8.66
N CYS A 388 -3.21 -1.81 9.65
CA CYS A 388 -3.38 -0.66 10.55
C CYS A 388 -3.33 0.68 9.80
N MET A 389 -2.42 0.83 8.83
CA MET A 389 -2.34 2.02 7.98
C MET A 389 -3.58 2.20 7.12
N ALA A 390 -4.05 1.13 6.47
CA ALA A 390 -5.27 1.16 5.66
C ALA A 390 -6.48 1.59 6.52
N SER A 391 -6.59 1.05 7.73
CA SER A 391 -7.62 1.45 8.70
C SER A 391 -7.50 2.93 9.09
N ALA A 392 -6.29 3.45 9.29
CA ALA A 392 -6.06 4.86 9.63
C ALA A 392 -6.45 5.81 8.48
N LEU A 393 -6.33 5.38 7.22
CA LEU A 393 -6.74 6.14 6.04
C LEU A 393 -8.25 6.13 5.78
N GLY A 394 -9.04 5.56 6.70
CA GLY A 394 -10.49 5.49 6.57
C GLY A 394 -10.99 4.38 5.64
N VAL A 395 -10.12 3.43 5.25
CA VAL A 395 -10.60 2.19 4.62
C VAL A 395 -11.41 1.44 5.67
N THR A 396 -12.73 1.36 5.45
CA THR A 396 -13.63 0.71 6.40
C THR A 396 -13.16 -0.72 6.66
N VAL A 397 -13.03 -1.11 7.93
CA VAL A 397 -12.66 -2.48 8.32
C VAL A 397 -13.45 -3.54 7.53
N LYS A 398 -14.71 -3.22 7.19
CA LYS A 398 -15.62 -4.03 6.37
C LYS A 398 -15.13 -4.30 4.93
N SER A 399 -14.50 -3.35 4.23
CA SER A 399 -13.97 -3.62 2.88
C SER A 399 -12.72 -4.49 2.96
N MET A 400 -11.92 -4.31 4.01
CA MET A 400 -10.74 -5.13 4.25
C MET A 400 -11.09 -6.56 4.68
N THR A 401 -12.22 -6.75 5.39
CA THR A 401 -12.74 -8.07 5.75
C THR A 401 -12.88 -8.98 4.53
N TRP A 402 -13.41 -8.48 3.40
CA TRP A 402 -13.54 -9.27 2.18
C TRP A 402 -12.20 -9.73 1.62
N VAL A 403 -11.21 -8.82 1.54
CA VAL A 403 -9.86 -9.13 1.04
C VAL A 403 -9.15 -10.13 1.94
N VAL A 404 -9.19 -9.90 3.26
CA VAL A 404 -8.60 -10.79 4.27
C VAL A 404 -9.29 -12.16 4.22
N SER A 405 -10.62 -12.20 4.08
CA SER A 405 -11.38 -13.45 4.02
C SER A 405 -11.00 -14.28 2.79
N ALA A 406 -10.96 -13.66 1.60
CA ALA A 406 -10.56 -14.33 0.37
C ALA A 406 -9.10 -14.84 0.44
N LEU A 407 -8.19 -14.02 0.98
CA LEU A 407 -6.79 -14.40 1.17
C LEU A 407 -6.63 -15.54 2.17
N SER A 408 -7.34 -15.50 3.31
CA SER A 408 -7.34 -16.55 4.32
C SER A 408 -7.85 -17.88 3.76
N VAL A 409 -8.92 -17.85 2.95
CA VAL A 409 -9.45 -19.05 2.28
C VAL A 409 -8.41 -19.61 1.30
N GLY A 410 -7.79 -18.75 0.48
CA GLY A 410 -6.74 -19.17 -0.47
C GLY A 410 -5.52 -19.80 0.21
N ILE A 411 -5.04 -19.19 1.29
CA ILE A 411 -3.94 -19.74 2.10
C ILE A 411 -4.35 -21.06 2.76
N GLY A 412 -5.59 -21.15 3.27
CA GLY A 412 -6.12 -22.37 3.88
C GLY A 412 -6.14 -23.55 2.91
N PHE A 413 -6.62 -23.33 1.68
CA PHE A 413 -6.58 -24.36 0.63
C PHE A 413 -5.14 -24.75 0.26
N GLY A 414 -4.22 -23.78 0.16
CA GLY A 414 -2.81 -24.06 -0.13
C GLY A 414 -2.10 -24.85 0.97
N LEU A 415 -2.46 -24.63 2.24
CA LEU A 415 -1.85 -25.29 3.39
C LEU A 415 -2.56 -26.60 3.79
N GLN A 416 -3.68 -26.95 3.14
CA GLN A 416 -4.54 -28.06 3.53
C GLN A 416 -3.75 -29.37 3.70
N SER A 417 -2.89 -29.73 2.73
CA SER A 417 -2.11 -30.96 2.77
C SER A 417 -1.05 -30.97 3.88
N ILE A 418 -0.48 -29.81 4.21
CA ILE A 418 0.51 -29.67 5.28
C ILE A 418 -0.16 -29.83 6.63
N VAL A 419 -1.30 -29.16 6.86
CA VAL A 419 -2.07 -29.28 8.10
C VAL A 419 -2.57 -30.71 8.28
N GLN A 420 -3.08 -31.35 7.22
CA GLN A 420 -3.54 -32.73 7.27
C GLN A 420 -2.40 -33.67 7.71
N ASN A 421 -1.22 -33.60 7.10
CA ASN A 421 -0.08 -34.42 7.48
C ASN A 421 0.41 -34.14 8.91
N PHE A 422 0.40 -32.88 9.34
CA PHE A 422 0.76 -32.48 10.70
C PHE A 422 -0.18 -33.09 11.75
N VAL A 423 -1.50 -32.92 11.54
CA VAL A 423 -2.53 -33.47 12.43
C VAL A 423 -2.45 -35.00 12.45
N SER A 424 -2.31 -35.65 11.29
CA SER A 424 -2.10 -37.09 11.21
C SER A 424 -0.84 -37.53 11.97
N GLY A 425 0.25 -36.76 11.91
CA GLY A 425 1.46 -37.03 12.67
C GLY A 425 1.24 -37.00 14.18
N ILE A 426 0.51 -36.01 14.70
CA ILE A 426 0.16 -35.94 16.13
C ILE A 426 -0.70 -37.14 16.52
N ILE A 427 -1.71 -37.50 15.72
CA ILE A 427 -2.58 -38.65 15.97
C ILE A 427 -1.76 -39.94 16.02
N LEU A 428 -0.85 -40.16 15.05
CA LEU A 428 0.03 -41.33 15.04
C LEU A 428 0.90 -41.42 16.31
N MET A 429 1.43 -40.29 16.78
CA MET A 429 2.25 -40.27 18.00
C MET A 429 1.43 -40.48 19.28
N ALA A 430 0.20 -39.97 19.31
CA ALA A 430 -0.69 -40.05 20.48
C ALA A 430 -1.38 -41.41 20.61
N GLU A 431 -2.01 -41.90 19.53
CA GLU A 431 -2.76 -43.17 19.53
C GLU A 431 -1.87 -44.38 19.26
N ARG A 432 -0.66 -44.16 18.71
CA ARG A 432 0.33 -45.19 18.37
C ARG A 432 -0.28 -46.39 17.61
N PRO A 433 -1.00 -46.18 16.50
CA PRO A 433 -1.50 -47.29 15.69
C PRO A 433 -0.36 -48.13 15.08
N VAL A 434 0.78 -47.47 14.85
CA VAL A 434 2.05 -48.02 14.40
C VAL A 434 3.15 -47.38 15.25
N SER A 435 4.10 -48.18 15.73
CA SER A 435 5.24 -47.72 16.53
C SER A 435 6.56 -47.86 15.78
N ILE A 436 7.58 -47.12 16.23
CA ILE A 436 8.95 -47.28 15.73
C ILE A 436 9.40 -48.72 16.02
N GLY A 437 9.89 -49.43 15.00
CA GLY A 437 10.25 -50.85 15.05
C GLY A 437 9.16 -51.81 14.56
N ASP A 438 7.94 -51.33 14.28
CA ASP A 438 6.89 -52.17 13.69
C ASP A 438 7.18 -52.43 12.21
N VAL A 439 6.89 -53.65 11.75
CA VAL A 439 6.91 -54.01 10.33
C VAL A 439 5.52 -53.75 9.77
N VAL A 440 5.44 -52.85 8.79
CA VAL A 440 4.19 -52.41 8.18
C VAL A 440 4.19 -52.62 6.69
N ASP A 441 2.99 -52.84 6.16
CA ASP A 441 2.70 -52.85 4.74
C ASP A 441 1.68 -51.74 4.42
N ILE A 442 2.15 -50.73 3.69
CA ILE A 442 1.36 -49.55 3.30
C ILE A 442 1.82 -49.05 1.93
N ALA A 443 0.87 -48.70 1.06
CA ALA A 443 1.15 -48.16 -0.28
C ALA A 443 2.12 -49.02 -1.13
N GLY A 444 2.11 -50.35 -0.95
CA GLY A 444 3.00 -51.28 -1.65
C GLY A 444 4.42 -51.36 -1.09
N ALA A 445 4.68 -50.73 0.05
CA ALA A 445 5.96 -50.77 0.75
C ALA A 445 5.87 -51.65 1.99
N HIS A 446 6.67 -52.71 2.00
CA HIS A 446 6.84 -53.62 3.13
C HIS A 446 8.18 -53.36 3.81
N GLY A 447 8.15 -52.94 5.07
CA GLY A 447 9.39 -52.62 5.79
C GLY A 447 9.17 -52.19 7.24
N GLU A 448 10.27 -51.88 7.92
CA GLU A 448 10.29 -51.50 9.34
C GLU A 448 10.18 -49.99 9.50
N VAL A 449 9.37 -49.51 10.44
CA VAL A 449 9.24 -48.09 10.75
C VAL A 449 10.48 -47.60 11.51
N ALA A 450 11.33 -46.83 10.83
CA ALA A 450 12.58 -46.32 11.38
C ALA A 450 12.38 -45.02 12.19
N ARG A 451 11.52 -44.12 11.71
CA ARG A 451 11.27 -42.83 12.38
C ARG A 451 9.91 -42.25 12.00
N ILE A 452 9.14 -41.83 13.00
CA ILE A 452 7.92 -41.04 12.81
C ILE A 452 8.29 -39.57 13.02
N SER A 453 8.15 -38.74 11.98
CA SER A 453 8.34 -37.29 12.05
C SER A 453 6.98 -36.58 11.99
N VAL A 454 6.98 -35.26 12.18
CA VAL A 454 5.75 -34.46 12.24
C VAL A 454 4.89 -34.57 10.97
N ARG A 455 5.49 -34.64 9.78
CA ARG A 455 4.78 -34.66 8.48
C ARG A 455 4.83 -35.99 7.72
N SER A 456 5.79 -36.84 8.06
CA SER A 456 6.06 -38.07 7.32
C SER A 456 6.70 -39.12 8.22
N THR A 457 6.53 -40.37 7.85
CA THR A 457 7.13 -41.53 8.49
C THR A 457 8.10 -42.20 7.53
N ASN A 458 9.29 -42.53 8.03
CA ASN A 458 10.34 -43.18 7.27
C ASN A 458 10.27 -44.69 7.49
N ILE A 459 10.07 -45.45 6.42
CA ILE A 459 10.04 -46.91 6.40
C ILE A 459 11.34 -47.39 5.78
N LYS A 460 12.07 -48.28 6.47
CA LYS A 460 13.27 -48.92 5.94
C LYS A 460 12.88 -50.23 5.25
N LEU A 461 13.17 -50.33 3.96
CA LEU A 461 12.86 -51.50 3.14
C LEU A 461 13.95 -52.57 3.31
N ALA A 462 13.62 -53.79 2.87
CA ALA A 462 14.53 -54.93 2.92
C ALA A 462 15.82 -54.73 2.09
N ASP A 463 15.78 -53.91 1.05
CA ASP A 463 16.94 -53.55 0.21
C ASP A 463 17.84 -52.46 0.84
N GLY A 464 17.51 -51.99 2.06
CA GLY A 464 18.22 -50.94 2.77
C GLY A 464 17.83 -49.52 2.37
N SER A 465 16.95 -49.33 1.40
CA SER A 465 16.41 -48.02 1.02
C SER A 465 15.42 -47.49 2.08
N THR A 466 15.18 -46.17 2.10
CA THR A 466 14.21 -45.54 3.00
C THR A 466 13.10 -44.90 2.18
N MET A 467 11.87 -45.36 2.38
CA MET A 467 10.68 -44.74 1.82
C MET A 467 10.09 -43.72 2.79
N ILE A 468 9.79 -42.52 2.29
CA ILE A 468 9.17 -41.45 3.06
C ILE A 468 7.69 -41.42 2.72
N VAL A 469 6.86 -41.81 3.69
CA VAL A 469 5.40 -41.89 3.52
C VAL A 469 4.74 -40.73 4.26
N PRO A 470 3.87 -39.93 3.60
CA PRO A 470 3.11 -38.87 4.27
C PRO A 470 2.26 -39.43 5.41
N ASN A 471 2.23 -38.75 6.55
CA ASN A 471 1.49 -39.24 7.72
C ASN A 471 -0.02 -39.37 7.46
N SER A 472 -0.57 -38.55 6.57
CA SER A 472 -1.99 -38.63 6.20
C SER A 472 -2.38 -40.01 5.66
N GLN A 473 -1.48 -40.67 4.92
CA GLN A 473 -1.76 -41.99 4.34
C GLN A 473 -1.96 -43.08 5.40
N PHE A 474 -1.26 -43.01 6.54
CA PHE A 474 -1.45 -43.97 7.63
C PHE A 474 -2.80 -43.84 8.33
N ILE A 475 -3.45 -42.67 8.21
CA ILE A 475 -4.76 -42.41 8.81
C ILE A 475 -5.89 -42.67 7.79
N THR A 476 -5.67 -42.33 6.52
CA THR A 476 -6.73 -42.43 5.49
C THR A 476 -6.77 -43.77 4.76
N SER A 477 -5.70 -44.56 4.82
CA SER A 477 -5.59 -45.83 4.09
C SER A 477 -5.44 -47.01 5.05
N ALA A 478 -5.84 -48.21 4.61
CA ALA A 478 -5.65 -49.42 5.40
C ALA A 478 -4.15 -49.73 5.54
N VAL A 479 -3.71 -49.97 6.78
CA VAL A 479 -2.32 -50.30 7.11
C VAL A 479 -2.30 -51.67 7.76
N ARG A 480 -1.49 -52.59 7.20
CA ARG A 480 -1.27 -53.90 7.82
C ARG A 480 -0.04 -53.82 8.72
N ASN A 481 -0.25 -53.88 10.03
CA ASN A 481 0.83 -53.98 11.01
C ASN A 481 1.11 -55.46 11.32
N ALA A 482 2.28 -55.96 10.93
CA ALA A 482 2.66 -57.35 11.08
C ALA A 482 3.22 -57.68 12.49
N THR A 483 3.55 -56.66 13.29
CA THR A 483 4.25 -56.82 14.58
C THR A 483 3.36 -56.58 15.80
N ARG A 484 2.27 -55.81 15.66
CA ARG A 484 1.47 -55.31 16.80
C ARG A 484 0.50 -56.31 17.42
N ALA A 485 -0.01 -57.25 16.66
CA ALA A 485 -0.69 -58.43 17.19
C ALA A 485 0.34 -59.57 17.27
N GLU A 486 0.19 -60.49 18.24
CA GLU A 486 0.95 -61.75 18.22
C GLU A 486 0.99 -62.27 16.78
N LYS A 487 2.20 -62.42 16.21
CA LYS A 487 2.38 -62.93 14.84
C LYS A 487 1.39 -64.08 14.67
N PRO A 488 0.38 -63.99 13.79
CA PRO A 488 -0.36 -65.18 13.42
C PRO A 488 0.67 -66.03 12.68
N GLY A 489 1.38 -66.88 13.42
CA GLY A 489 2.40 -67.78 12.91
C GLY A 489 1.83 -68.82 11.97
N VAL A 490 0.57 -68.66 11.56
CA VAL A 490 -0.20 -69.60 10.77
C VAL A 490 0.31 -69.56 9.35
N PHE A 491 0.91 -70.66 8.92
CA PHE A 491 1.29 -70.89 7.54
C PHE A 491 0.47 -72.06 6.97
N THR A 492 0.17 -71.98 5.68
CA THR A 492 -0.55 -73.00 4.93
C THR A 492 0.36 -73.60 3.87
N ILE A 493 0.36 -74.93 3.76
CA ILE A 493 1.10 -75.68 2.74
C ILE A 493 0.08 -76.43 1.88
N PRO A 494 -0.19 -75.97 0.65
CA PRO A 494 -1.01 -76.73 -0.29
C PRO A 494 -0.17 -77.86 -0.91
N LEU A 495 -0.67 -79.09 -0.84
CA LEU A 495 -0.10 -80.30 -1.44
C LEU A 495 -1.14 -80.95 -2.34
N GLN A 496 -0.75 -81.29 -3.55
CA GLN A 496 -1.62 -81.95 -4.52
C GLN A 496 -1.35 -83.46 -4.52
N VAL A 497 -2.40 -84.25 -4.33
CA VAL A 497 -2.32 -85.71 -4.24
C VAL A 497 -3.32 -86.34 -5.24
N PRO A 498 -2.94 -87.35 -6.03
CA PRO A 498 -3.87 -88.05 -6.94
C PRO A 498 -4.99 -88.75 -6.18
N PHE A 499 -6.18 -88.89 -6.79
CA PHE A 499 -7.31 -89.62 -6.19
C PHE A 499 -7.04 -91.09 -5.89
N THR A 500 -6.06 -91.69 -6.57
CA THR A 500 -5.64 -93.08 -6.32
C THR A 500 -4.95 -93.26 -4.96
N SER A 501 -4.61 -92.17 -4.28
CA SER A 501 -3.96 -92.20 -2.97
C SER A 501 -5.00 -92.19 -1.86
N ASP A 502 -4.69 -92.86 -0.75
CA ASP A 502 -5.51 -92.82 0.46
C ASP A 502 -5.41 -91.41 1.10
N LEU A 503 -6.47 -90.62 0.93
CA LEU A 503 -6.57 -89.25 1.43
C LEU A 503 -6.54 -89.20 2.97
N HIS A 504 -7.10 -90.21 3.66
CA HIS A 504 -7.02 -90.30 5.11
C HIS A 504 -5.58 -90.54 5.57
N LYS A 505 -4.86 -91.44 4.89
CA LYS A 505 -3.44 -91.67 5.15
C LYS A 505 -2.62 -90.40 4.89
N ALA A 506 -2.86 -89.69 3.79
CA ALA A 506 -2.17 -88.46 3.46
C ALA A 506 -2.42 -87.34 4.47
N MET A 507 -3.67 -87.12 4.89
CA MET A 507 -4.01 -86.12 5.92
C MET A 507 -3.38 -86.46 7.29
N ASN A 508 -3.32 -87.74 7.66
CA ASN A 508 -2.66 -88.20 8.88
C ASN A 508 -1.15 -87.97 8.83
N VAL A 509 -0.50 -88.27 7.69
CA VAL A 509 0.93 -88.00 7.48
C VAL A 509 1.21 -86.50 7.53
N ILE A 510 0.38 -85.65 6.90
CA ILE A 510 0.53 -84.19 6.98
C ILE A 510 0.46 -83.71 8.43
N THR A 511 -0.57 -84.15 9.17
CA THR A 511 -0.81 -83.71 10.54
C THR A 511 0.30 -84.17 11.48
N SER A 512 0.71 -85.44 11.40
CA SER A 512 1.78 -86.00 12.24
C SER A 512 3.15 -85.40 11.93
N THR A 513 3.47 -85.15 10.66
CA THR A 513 4.75 -84.54 10.25
C THR A 513 4.82 -83.08 10.69
N LEU A 514 3.74 -82.32 10.54
CA LEU A 514 3.66 -80.94 11.03
C LEU A 514 3.76 -80.88 12.56
N ALA A 515 3.17 -81.83 13.27
CA ALA A 515 3.26 -81.92 14.73
C ALA A 515 4.66 -82.33 15.23
N ALA A 516 5.42 -83.09 14.43
CA ALA A 516 6.79 -83.51 14.75
C ALA A 516 7.85 -82.44 14.47
N CYS A 517 7.51 -81.37 13.75
CA CYS A 517 8.45 -80.30 13.44
C CYS A 517 8.78 -79.46 14.68
N GLU A 518 10.06 -79.37 15.05
CA GLU A 518 10.53 -78.68 16.26
C GLU A 518 10.04 -77.22 16.38
N ASN A 519 9.95 -76.52 15.25
CA ASN A 519 9.59 -75.10 15.20
C ASN A 519 8.10 -74.81 15.00
N VAL A 520 7.25 -75.84 15.05
CA VAL A 520 5.78 -75.74 15.02
C VAL A 520 5.24 -75.75 16.44
N GLU A 521 4.23 -74.93 16.71
CA GLU A 521 3.57 -74.84 18.01
C GLU A 521 2.62 -76.03 18.21
N ALA A 522 2.63 -76.64 19.40
CA ALA A 522 1.78 -77.79 19.71
C ALA A 522 0.29 -77.42 19.85
N GLN A 523 -0.02 -76.15 20.13
CA GLN A 523 -1.37 -75.62 20.24
C GLN A 523 -1.48 -74.28 19.48
N PRO A 524 -2.42 -74.12 18.53
CA PRO A 524 -3.42 -75.10 18.09
C PRO A 524 -2.80 -76.28 17.35
N VAL A 525 -3.41 -77.47 17.49
CA VAL A 525 -2.95 -78.70 16.82
C VAL A 525 -2.96 -78.47 15.30
N PRO A 526 -1.89 -78.83 14.57
CA PRO A 526 -1.88 -78.75 13.11
C PRO A 526 -3.07 -79.48 12.50
N THR A 527 -3.68 -78.91 11.46
CA THR A 527 -4.83 -79.51 10.79
C THR A 527 -4.55 -79.67 9.31
N ALA A 528 -4.85 -80.85 8.77
CA ALA A 528 -4.97 -81.07 7.33
C ALA A 528 -6.45 -81.00 6.93
N SER A 529 -6.74 -80.31 5.83
CA SER A 529 -8.09 -80.28 5.24
C SER A 529 -8.02 -80.35 3.72
N ILE A 530 -9.08 -80.88 3.10
CA ILE A 530 -9.22 -80.86 1.64
C ILE A 530 -9.76 -79.48 1.28
N THR A 531 -8.99 -78.70 0.53
CA THR A 531 -9.35 -77.31 0.17
C THR A 531 -10.08 -77.24 -1.16
N SER A 532 -9.65 -78.03 -2.14
CA SER A 532 -10.32 -78.13 -3.44
C SER A 532 -10.03 -79.48 -4.08
N VAL A 533 -10.87 -79.84 -5.05
CA VAL A 533 -10.77 -81.07 -5.82
C VAL A 533 -10.74 -80.68 -7.30
N THR A 534 -9.62 -80.96 -7.99
CA THR A 534 -9.37 -80.46 -9.35
C THR A 534 -8.58 -81.48 -10.17
N ASP A 535 -8.99 -81.72 -11.42
CA ASP A 535 -8.27 -82.50 -12.45
C ASP A 535 -7.65 -83.82 -11.94
N GLY A 536 -8.48 -84.74 -11.43
CA GLY A 536 -7.98 -86.06 -11.02
C GLY A 536 -7.17 -86.09 -9.72
N SER A 537 -7.12 -84.96 -8.99
CA SER A 537 -6.34 -84.80 -7.76
C SER A 537 -7.08 -83.98 -6.70
N ALA A 538 -6.74 -84.20 -5.44
CA ALA A 538 -7.21 -83.40 -4.31
C ALA A 538 -6.08 -82.47 -3.82
N ILE A 539 -6.42 -81.20 -3.58
CA ILE A 539 -5.52 -80.25 -2.93
C ILE A 539 -5.76 -80.31 -1.43
N LEU A 540 -4.79 -80.87 -0.72
CA LEU A 540 -4.73 -80.94 0.73
C LEU A 540 -3.97 -79.72 1.25
N THR A 541 -4.55 -78.95 2.17
CA THR A 541 -3.85 -77.85 2.82
C THR A 541 -3.51 -78.24 4.26
N GLY A 542 -2.20 -78.32 4.54
CA GLY A 542 -1.70 -78.41 5.90
C GLY A 542 -1.62 -77.01 6.52
N THR A 543 -2.31 -76.81 7.63
CA THR A 543 -2.35 -75.53 8.36
C THR A 543 -1.64 -75.73 9.69
N ALA A 544 -0.60 -74.96 9.97
CA ALA A 544 0.16 -75.05 11.21
C ALA A 544 0.62 -73.67 11.68
N ARG A 545 0.84 -73.52 12.99
CA ARG A 545 1.33 -72.28 13.60
C ARG A 545 2.82 -72.44 13.93
N ALA A 546 3.66 -71.56 13.42
CA ALA A 546 5.07 -71.46 13.80
C ALA A 546 5.19 -70.97 15.25
N ARG A 547 6.18 -71.51 15.98
CA ARG A 547 6.48 -71.12 17.36
C ARG A 547 6.75 -69.61 17.46
N VAL A 548 6.25 -68.99 18.53
CA VAL A 548 6.43 -67.56 18.81
C VAL A 548 7.92 -67.17 18.75
N GLY A 549 8.24 -66.12 17.99
CA GLY A 549 9.61 -65.61 17.82
C GLY A 549 10.33 -66.13 16.57
N MET A 550 9.85 -67.20 15.94
CA MET A 550 10.44 -67.73 14.70
C MET A 550 9.97 -66.95 13.47
N ASP A 551 10.77 -66.99 12.39
CA ASP A 551 10.35 -66.51 11.08
C ASP A 551 9.43 -67.55 10.41
N THR A 552 8.18 -67.17 10.15
CA THR A 552 7.17 -68.03 9.52
C THR A 552 7.60 -68.54 8.16
N ALA A 553 8.37 -67.76 7.39
CA ALA A 553 8.85 -68.20 6.08
C ALA A 553 9.89 -69.33 6.20
N ALA A 554 10.84 -69.20 7.13
CA ALA A 554 11.83 -70.23 7.41
C ALA A 554 11.20 -71.51 7.96
N VAL A 555 10.27 -71.41 8.91
CA VAL A 555 9.57 -72.57 9.49
C VAL A 555 8.70 -73.26 8.45
N ARG A 556 8.00 -72.50 7.60
CA ARG A 556 7.23 -73.05 6.48
C ARG A 556 8.13 -73.84 5.52
N SER A 557 9.32 -73.33 5.21
CA SER A 557 10.28 -74.01 4.34
C SER A 557 10.78 -75.33 4.94
N GLN A 558 11.12 -75.34 6.24
CA GLN A 558 11.50 -76.55 6.96
C GLN A 558 10.36 -77.59 7.00
N ALA A 559 9.14 -77.14 7.32
CA ALA A 559 7.97 -78.00 7.36
C ALA A 559 7.63 -78.60 5.98
N LEU A 560 7.78 -77.83 4.90
CA LEU A 560 7.61 -78.31 3.53
C LEU A 560 8.63 -79.41 3.19
N PHE A 561 9.89 -79.24 3.60
CA PHE A 561 10.94 -80.24 3.39
C PHE A 561 10.67 -81.54 4.16
N ALA A 562 10.25 -81.44 5.43
CA ALA A 562 9.88 -82.59 6.25
C ALA A 562 8.67 -83.33 5.67
N LEU A 563 7.65 -82.60 5.21
CA LEU A 563 6.49 -83.18 4.52
C LEU A 563 6.89 -83.90 3.24
N TRP A 564 7.80 -83.32 2.45
CA TRP A 564 8.29 -83.96 1.23
C TRP A 564 8.99 -85.29 1.53
N GLN A 565 9.84 -85.36 2.57
CA GLN A 565 10.46 -86.62 3.01
C GLN A 565 9.43 -87.63 3.50
N ALA A 566 8.50 -87.21 4.37
CA ALA A 566 7.49 -88.10 4.93
C ALA A 566 6.54 -88.68 3.86
N PHE A 567 6.24 -87.93 2.80
CA PHE A 567 5.45 -88.42 1.68
C PHE A 567 6.20 -89.48 0.85
N GLN A 568 7.52 -89.31 0.68
CA GLN A 568 8.35 -90.33 0.02
C GLN A 568 8.44 -91.61 0.85
N ASP A 569 8.71 -91.51 2.15
CA ASP A 569 8.84 -92.66 3.04
C ASP A 569 7.54 -93.48 3.14
N ASN A 570 6.39 -92.82 3.05
CA ASN A 570 5.07 -93.45 3.08
C ASN A 570 4.53 -93.88 1.70
N GLN A 571 5.34 -93.72 0.64
CA GLN A 571 4.98 -94.01 -0.75
C GLN A 571 3.70 -93.30 -1.22
N ILE A 572 3.47 -92.07 -0.75
CA ILE A 572 2.32 -91.26 -1.17
C ILE A 572 2.75 -90.42 -2.37
N PRO A 573 2.18 -90.64 -3.57
CA PRO A 573 2.57 -89.90 -4.75
C PRO A 573 2.13 -88.43 -4.60
N VAL A 574 3.08 -87.51 -4.66
CA VAL A 574 2.81 -86.08 -4.75
C VAL A 574 2.80 -85.70 -6.22
N THR A 575 1.71 -85.10 -6.68
CA THR A 575 1.67 -84.56 -8.04
C THR A 575 2.41 -83.24 -8.05
N VAL A 576 3.56 -83.20 -8.72
CA VAL A 576 4.15 -81.92 -9.11
C VAL A 576 3.37 -81.47 -10.34
N THR A 577 2.66 -80.35 -10.24
CA THR A 577 2.08 -79.73 -11.44
C THR A 577 3.25 -79.39 -12.37
N SER A 578 3.41 -80.12 -13.47
CA SER A 578 4.33 -79.70 -14.52
C SER A 578 3.68 -78.50 -15.20
N THR A 579 3.95 -77.29 -14.70
CA THR A 579 3.80 -76.10 -15.52
C THR A 579 4.93 -76.07 -16.56
N LEU A 580 4.97 -77.08 -17.44
CA LEU A 580 5.49 -76.88 -18.78
C LEU A 580 4.44 -76.06 -19.49
N ALA A 581 4.56 -74.73 -19.38
CA ALA A 581 3.87 -73.82 -20.27
C ALA A 581 4.22 -74.24 -21.71
N ALA A 582 3.22 -74.73 -22.44
CA ALA A 582 3.33 -74.83 -23.89
C ALA A 582 3.72 -73.44 -24.44
N PRO A 583 4.73 -73.33 -25.31
CA PRO A 583 5.08 -72.04 -25.89
C PRO A 583 3.91 -71.59 -26.76
N GLN A 584 3.22 -70.53 -26.34
CA GLN A 584 2.21 -69.89 -27.17
C GLN A 584 2.89 -69.19 -28.35
N LYS A 585 2.42 -69.52 -29.56
CA LYS A 585 2.81 -68.97 -30.85
C LYS A 585 2.12 -67.65 -31.12
#